data_AF-A0ABD0Y420-F1
#
_entry.id   AF-A0ABD0Y420-F1
#
_cell.length_a   1.000
_cell.length_b   1.000
_cell.length_c   1.000
_cell.angle_alpha   90.00
_cell.angle_beta   90.00
_cell.angle_gamma   90.00
#
_symmetry.space_group_name_H-M   'P 1'
#
loop_
_entity.id
_entity.type
_entity.pdbx_description
1 polymer ?
#
loop_
_entity_poly.entity_id
_entity_poly.type
_entity_poly.pdbx_seq_one_letter_code
_entity_poly.pdbx_strand_id
1 'polypeptide(L)'
;MPSHNTSRLTPPGSLSLRLSDALSYPNPCFLTKCEFIQCSFCAGTPGSKIDTADGGGGYLSLLEQREEENRAEVVRLTQEIANLKLKLLQLNGQIPGAFENGNVSRCWAHVKKQIEKSELGGSQGAELNNEYELIPFSHFTQHRLYPTELGLGKRVVEKPMGYKRKDLNEALETALDNLNRNLTKVKYALDDFVEGIYRTEPTTGTEYELYFKNIFAKSGFTKVTVMRAFAPLVTVSTTPTPSKKEMVHVVLALSGRVANFQSFMDKFVKIGLKNDRRVVLTVVYFGEEGLAEARLIMSKAAGRNSVHLRLLALNETFSRSKGLRAGSERKWEEPQVLGPDPLLFFCDVDVVFSARFLDRCRWNARPGKSVYYPVVFSLYNPRMVYTLQGRKLPSETDQLVISRDTGFWRDFGYGMSCQFKSDLERVRGFGDESAPGWGGEDVALYRKYLHSGLKVVRATDPGIFHVWHPKVRSGRLTPEQYRACIRSRALNEASHAQLGLLAFGSQQETANVTRTAQQPNRNKQQQQRGQAANSQDKL
;
A
#
# COMPACT_ATOMS: atom_id res chain seq x y z
N MET A 1 51.66 55.51 -2.50
CA MET A 1 51.67 55.24 -3.95
C MET A 1 50.98 53.90 -4.18
N PRO A 2 50.06 53.83 -5.16
CA PRO A 2 48.73 53.20 -5.08
C PRO A 2 48.75 51.78 -5.72
N SER A 3 47.71 50.94 -5.73
CA SER A 3 46.31 51.23 -6.08
C SER A 3 45.34 50.13 -5.66
N HIS A 4 44.15 50.59 -5.28
CA HIS A 4 42.91 49.84 -5.19
C HIS A 4 42.55 49.17 -6.52
N ASN A 5 41.98 47.97 -6.46
CA ASN A 5 41.02 47.55 -7.47
C ASN A 5 39.82 46.86 -6.81
N THR A 6 38.71 47.58 -6.85
CA THR A 6 37.36 47.17 -6.47
C THR A 6 36.74 46.35 -7.59
N SER A 7 36.26 45.14 -7.30
CA SER A 7 35.26 44.48 -8.15
C SER A 7 34.01 44.14 -7.33
N ARG A 8 32.89 44.62 -7.88
CA ARG A 8 31.58 44.77 -7.26
C ARG A 8 30.90 43.42 -7.02
N LEU A 9 30.29 43.34 -5.85
CA LEU A 9 29.14 42.49 -5.53
C LEU A 9 27.98 42.82 -6.48
N THR A 10 27.51 41.82 -7.22
CA THR A 10 26.22 41.82 -7.91
C THR A 10 25.18 41.09 -7.03
N PRO A 11 23.99 41.65 -6.79
CA PRO A 11 22.93 40.99 -6.03
C PRO A 11 22.21 39.94 -6.88
N PRO A 12 21.63 38.90 -6.27
CA PRO A 12 20.84 37.91 -6.98
C PRO A 12 19.55 38.52 -7.52
N GLY A 13 19.28 38.25 -8.80
CA GLY A 13 18.10 38.72 -9.51
C GLY A 13 16.79 38.29 -8.85
N SER A 14 15.89 39.27 -8.75
CA SER A 14 14.48 39.11 -8.47
C SER A 14 13.83 38.18 -9.49
N LEU A 15 13.43 36.99 -9.07
CA LEU A 15 12.49 36.15 -9.80
C LEU A 15 11.09 36.76 -9.66
N SER A 16 10.71 37.54 -10.66
CA SER A 16 9.33 37.96 -10.92
C SER A 16 8.47 36.71 -11.14
N LEU A 17 7.60 36.41 -10.17
CA LEU A 17 6.46 35.53 -10.33
C LEU A 17 5.48 36.20 -11.31
N ARG A 18 5.59 35.87 -12.59
CA ARG A 18 4.50 36.11 -13.54
C ARG A 18 3.41 35.07 -13.27
N LEU A 19 2.35 35.53 -12.61
CA LEU A 19 1.03 34.94 -12.74
C LEU A 19 0.57 35.16 -14.18
N SER A 20 0.52 34.08 -14.95
CA SER A 20 -0.25 34.00 -16.20
C SER A 20 -0.54 32.54 -16.43
N ASP A 21 -1.82 32.17 -16.22
CA ASP A 21 -2.63 31.40 -17.17
C ASP A 21 -3.85 30.83 -16.43
N ALA A 22 -4.87 31.67 -16.35
CA ALA A 22 -6.25 31.26 -16.22
C ALA A 22 -6.91 31.37 -17.60
N LEU A 23 -7.86 30.46 -17.86
CA LEU A 23 -8.84 30.43 -18.96
C LEU A 23 -8.45 29.67 -20.24
N SER A 24 -8.93 28.43 -20.38
CA SER A 24 -10.04 28.11 -21.30
C SER A 24 -10.16 26.60 -21.49
N TYR A 25 -11.25 26.01 -20.98
CA TYR A 25 -11.76 24.73 -21.49
C TYR A 25 -13.20 24.97 -21.99
N PRO A 26 -13.51 24.67 -23.26
CA PRO A 26 -14.88 24.76 -23.76
C PRO A 26 -15.69 23.55 -23.29
N ASN A 27 -16.85 23.84 -22.72
CA ASN A 27 -17.99 22.92 -22.62
C ASN A 27 -18.36 22.37 -24.02
N PRO A 28 -18.83 21.13 -24.08
CA PRO A 28 -19.95 20.81 -24.93
C PRO A 28 -21.17 20.40 -24.09
N CYS A 29 -22.24 21.16 -24.28
CA CYS A 29 -23.60 20.78 -23.96
C CYS A 29 -23.93 19.38 -24.48
N PHE A 30 -24.56 18.56 -23.65
CA PHE A 30 -25.50 17.55 -24.13
C PHE A 30 -26.86 17.80 -23.50
N LEU A 31 -27.80 18.17 -24.37
CA LEU A 31 -29.23 18.09 -24.16
C LEU A 31 -29.64 16.62 -24.08
N THR A 32 -30.42 16.24 -23.07
CA THR A 32 -31.68 15.51 -23.27
C THR A 32 -32.48 15.48 -21.96
N LYS A 33 -33.75 15.89 -22.08
CA LYS A 33 -34.81 15.86 -21.08
C LYS A 33 -35.61 14.55 -21.21
N CYS A 34 -36.23 14.16 -20.09
CA CYS A 34 -37.45 13.34 -19.95
C CYS A 34 -37.36 11.85 -20.32
N GLU A 35 -38.00 10.89 -19.64
CA GLU A 35 -39.12 10.97 -18.71
C GLU A 35 -39.20 9.69 -17.85
N PHE A 36 -39.65 9.86 -16.61
CA PHE A 36 -40.08 8.79 -15.71
C PHE A 36 -41.44 8.26 -16.15
N ILE A 37 -41.62 6.94 -16.19
CA ILE A 37 -42.95 6.31 -16.11
C ILE A 37 -42.93 5.31 -14.96
N GLN A 38 -43.51 5.72 -13.84
CA GLN A 38 -44.13 4.84 -12.85
C GLN A 38 -45.40 4.25 -13.45
N CYS A 39 -45.57 2.94 -13.38
CA CYS A 39 -46.86 2.30 -13.59
C CYS A 39 -47.36 1.76 -12.24
N SER A 40 -48.52 2.23 -11.81
CA SER A 40 -49.31 1.74 -10.67
C SER A 40 -50.78 1.77 -11.10
N PHE A 41 -51.57 0.82 -10.58
CA PHE A 41 -52.92 0.38 -10.97
C PHE A 41 -52.91 -0.78 -11.99
N CYS A 42 -53.58 -1.92 -11.75
CA CYS A 42 -54.96 -2.03 -11.26
C CYS A 42 -55.20 -3.10 -10.17
N ALA A 43 -56.21 -2.79 -9.36
CA ALA A 43 -56.89 -3.61 -8.38
C ALA A 43 -57.58 -4.85 -8.99
N GLY A 44 -57.78 -5.86 -8.15
CA GLY A 44 -58.45 -7.11 -8.51
C GLY A 44 -59.98 -7.04 -8.48
N THR A 45 -60.58 -8.11 -9.01
CA THR A 45 -61.90 -8.63 -8.61
C THR A 45 -61.94 -10.14 -8.80
N PRO A 46 -62.75 -10.87 -8.00
CA PRO A 46 -62.63 -12.32 -7.84
C PRO A 46 -63.73 -13.14 -8.55
N GLY A 47 -63.40 -14.42 -8.80
CA GLY A 47 -64.36 -15.53 -8.81
C GLY A 47 -64.93 -15.94 -10.16
N SER A 48 -64.65 -17.18 -10.60
CA SER A 48 -65.68 -18.22 -10.62
C SER A 48 -65.09 -19.61 -10.95
N LYS A 49 -65.53 -20.57 -10.13
CA LYS A 49 -65.83 -21.99 -10.37
C LYS A 49 -64.83 -22.86 -11.16
N ILE A 50 -64.31 -23.84 -10.41
CA ILE A 50 -63.73 -25.09 -10.89
C ILE A 50 -64.89 -25.97 -11.38
N ASP A 51 -64.86 -26.35 -12.65
CA ASP A 51 -65.54 -27.55 -13.15
C ASP A 51 -64.48 -28.51 -13.66
N THR A 52 -64.50 -29.72 -13.11
CA THR A 52 -63.68 -30.86 -13.47
C THR A 52 -64.32 -31.60 -14.65
N ALA A 53 -63.72 -31.51 -15.83
CA ALA A 53 -63.79 -32.55 -16.86
C ALA A 53 -62.70 -32.36 -17.93
N ASP A 54 -61.91 -33.41 -18.12
CA ASP A 54 -61.27 -33.80 -19.39
C ASP A 54 -60.22 -32.84 -20.01
N GLY A 55 -58.95 -32.97 -19.60
CA GLY A 55 -57.89 -32.00 -19.93
C GLY A 55 -56.63 -32.55 -20.62
N GLY A 56 -56.60 -33.81 -21.06
CA GLY A 56 -55.42 -34.40 -21.71
C GLY A 56 -55.10 -33.80 -23.08
N GLY A 57 -56.13 -33.43 -23.86
CA GLY A 57 -55.97 -32.83 -25.19
C GLY A 57 -55.75 -31.31 -25.18
N GLY A 58 -56.38 -30.60 -24.23
CA GLY A 58 -56.29 -29.13 -24.16
C GLY A 58 -54.91 -28.63 -23.71
N TYR A 59 -54.26 -29.34 -22.78
CA TYR A 59 -52.92 -28.97 -22.34
C TYR A 59 -51.85 -29.23 -23.42
N LEU A 60 -52.00 -30.32 -24.18
CA LEU A 60 -51.11 -30.63 -25.31
C LEU A 60 -51.28 -29.60 -26.44
N SER A 61 -52.52 -29.23 -26.75
CA SER A 61 -52.85 -28.15 -27.71
C SER A 61 -52.28 -26.79 -27.30
N LEU A 62 -52.34 -26.44 -26.01
CA LEU A 62 -51.74 -25.20 -25.50
C LEU A 62 -50.21 -25.20 -25.56
N LEU A 63 -49.57 -26.37 -25.38
CA LEU A 63 -48.13 -26.52 -25.54
C LEU A 63 -47.70 -26.40 -27.00
N GLU A 64 -48.41 -27.04 -27.93
CA GLU A 64 -48.18 -26.88 -29.37
C GLU A 64 -48.35 -25.42 -29.80
N GLN A 65 -49.40 -24.75 -29.33
CA GLN A 65 -49.62 -23.33 -29.62
C GLN A 65 -48.48 -22.45 -29.08
N ARG A 66 -47.97 -22.74 -27.87
CA ARG A 66 -46.82 -22.03 -27.28
C ARG A 66 -45.52 -22.28 -28.04
N GLU A 67 -45.31 -23.50 -28.54
CA GLU A 67 -44.15 -23.85 -29.37
C GLU A 67 -44.23 -23.19 -30.74
N GLU A 68 -45.41 -23.09 -31.33
CA GLU A 68 -45.68 -22.38 -32.59
C GLU A 68 -45.42 -20.87 -32.43
N GLU A 69 -45.91 -20.27 -31.34
CA GLU A 69 -45.65 -18.86 -31.00
C GLU A 69 -44.15 -18.60 -30.78
N ASN A 70 -43.47 -19.47 -30.03
CA ASN A 70 -42.02 -19.37 -29.82
C ASN A 70 -41.25 -19.55 -31.13
N ARG A 71 -41.66 -20.46 -32.02
CA ARG A 71 -41.04 -20.62 -33.35
C ARG A 71 -41.24 -19.37 -34.20
N ALA A 72 -42.46 -18.82 -34.22
CA ALA A 72 -42.76 -17.59 -34.94
C ALA A 72 -41.93 -16.41 -34.41
N GLU A 73 -41.76 -16.31 -33.09
CA GLU A 73 -40.93 -15.28 -32.47
C GLU A 73 -39.44 -15.48 -32.76
N VAL A 74 -38.93 -16.70 -32.72
CA VAL A 74 -37.54 -17.01 -33.11
C VAL A 74 -37.29 -16.66 -34.57
N VAL A 75 -38.22 -16.97 -35.48
CA VAL A 75 -38.12 -16.58 -36.89
C VAL A 75 -38.14 -15.05 -37.04
N ARG A 76 -39.06 -14.36 -36.35
CA ARG A 76 -39.14 -12.89 -36.35
C ARG A 76 -37.84 -12.25 -35.88
N LEU A 77 -37.31 -12.70 -34.74
CA LEU A 77 -36.06 -12.20 -34.16
C LEU A 77 -34.86 -12.54 -35.03
N THR A 78 -34.83 -13.71 -35.67
CA THR A 78 -33.77 -14.08 -36.60
C THR A 78 -33.78 -13.19 -37.84
N GLN A 79 -34.97 -12.88 -38.37
CA GLN A 79 -35.15 -11.93 -39.47
C GLN A 79 -34.72 -10.51 -39.06
N GLU A 80 -35.04 -10.10 -37.83
CA GLU A 80 -34.67 -8.80 -37.27
C GLU A 80 -33.15 -8.68 -37.07
N ILE A 81 -32.50 -9.73 -36.56
CA ILE A 81 -31.03 -9.82 -36.47
C ILE A 81 -30.41 -9.78 -37.87
N ALA A 82 -30.96 -10.50 -38.85
CA ALA A 82 -30.46 -10.47 -40.22
C ALA A 82 -30.59 -9.07 -40.84
N ASN A 83 -31.73 -8.40 -40.66
CA ASN A 83 -31.96 -7.04 -41.12
C ASN A 83 -31.08 -6.02 -40.41
N LEU A 84 -30.83 -6.16 -39.11
CA LEU A 84 -29.92 -5.31 -38.35
C LEU A 84 -28.47 -5.53 -38.79
N LYS A 85 -28.05 -6.78 -39.06
CA LYS A 85 -26.74 -7.09 -39.63
C LYS A 85 -26.58 -6.49 -41.03
N LEU A 86 -27.64 -6.52 -41.84
CA LEU A 86 -27.65 -5.98 -43.19
C LEU A 86 -27.66 -4.44 -43.18
N LYS A 87 -28.39 -3.81 -42.25
CA LYS A 87 -28.31 -2.37 -41.96
C LYS A 87 -26.92 -1.96 -41.46
N LEU A 88 -26.29 -2.75 -40.58
CA LEU A 88 -24.91 -2.53 -40.16
C LEU A 88 -23.95 -2.61 -41.34
N LEU A 89 -24.10 -3.60 -42.22
CA LEU A 89 -23.31 -3.74 -43.45
C LEU A 89 -23.53 -2.58 -44.44
N GLN A 90 -24.76 -2.10 -44.58
CA GLN A 90 -25.10 -0.96 -45.45
C GLN A 90 -24.62 0.38 -44.88
N LEU A 91 -24.74 0.59 -43.56
CA LEU A 91 -24.16 1.74 -42.85
C LEU A 91 -22.62 1.73 -42.99
N ASN A 92 -22.01 0.55 -42.93
CA ASN A 92 -20.57 0.38 -43.12
C ASN A 92 -20.13 0.53 -44.61
N GLY A 93 -21.07 0.45 -45.55
CA GLY A 93 -20.84 0.58 -47.00
C GLY A 93 -21.14 1.97 -47.58
N GLN A 94 -21.76 2.87 -46.83
CA GLN A 94 -22.16 4.22 -47.30
C GLN A 94 -21.35 5.37 -46.70
N ILE A 95 -20.24 5.08 -46.00
CA ILE A 95 -19.28 6.09 -45.55
C ILE A 95 -18.08 6.06 -46.52
N PRO A 96 -17.89 7.08 -47.37
CA PRO A 96 -16.70 7.18 -48.19
C PRO A 96 -15.51 7.46 -47.27
N GLY A 97 -14.61 6.48 -47.13
CA GLY A 97 -13.26 6.69 -46.64
C GLY A 97 -13.09 6.79 -45.11
N ALA A 98 -12.43 5.77 -44.57
CA ALA A 98 -11.38 5.90 -43.55
C ALA A 98 -11.74 6.05 -42.05
N PHE A 99 -12.89 5.61 -41.53
CA PHE A 99 -13.05 5.49 -40.07
C PHE A 99 -14.05 4.39 -39.68
N GLU A 100 -13.62 3.12 -39.63
CA GLU A 100 -14.14 2.07 -38.70
C GLU A 100 -13.60 0.68 -39.06
N ASN A 101 -12.40 0.40 -38.55
CA ASN A 101 -11.72 -0.91 -38.35
C ASN A 101 -10.24 -0.64 -38.04
N GLY A 102 -9.70 0.45 -38.58
CA GLY A 102 -8.35 0.93 -38.24
C GLY A 102 -8.23 1.44 -36.80
N ASN A 103 -9.27 2.01 -36.20
CA ASN A 103 -9.16 2.67 -34.89
C ASN A 103 -9.12 1.69 -33.70
N VAL A 104 -9.92 0.61 -33.73
CA VAL A 104 -9.86 -0.46 -32.74
C VAL A 104 -8.55 -1.25 -32.87
N SER A 105 -8.13 -1.55 -34.11
CA SER A 105 -6.82 -2.16 -34.40
C SER A 105 -5.66 -1.28 -33.93
N ARG A 106 -5.72 0.03 -34.17
CA ARG A 106 -4.70 1.01 -33.75
C ARG A 106 -4.69 1.24 -32.24
N CYS A 107 -5.85 1.25 -31.59
CA CYS A 107 -5.95 1.33 -30.12
C CYS A 107 -5.36 0.07 -29.48
N TRP A 108 -5.72 -1.11 -29.98
CA TRP A 108 -5.16 -2.36 -29.47
C TRP A 108 -3.65 -2.46 -29.73
N ALA A 109 -3.18 -2.02 -30.90
CA ALA A 109 -1.75 -1.89 -31.20
C ALA A 109 -1.04 -0.90 -30.26
N HIS A 110 -1.68 0.22 -29.91
CA HIS A 110 -1.16 1.16 -28.91
C HIS A 110 -1.03 0.50 -27.54
N VAL A 111 -2.09 -0.15 -27.06
CA VAL A 111 -2.10 -0.85 -25.78
C VAL A 111 -1.01 -1.92 -25.72
N LYS A 112 -0.90 -2.75 -26.77
CA LYS A 112 0.16 -3.77 -26.87
C LYS A 112 1.55 -3.13 -26.79
N LYS A 113 1.80 -2.06 -27.55
CA LYS A 113 3.07 -1.33 -27.53
C LYS A 113 3.38 -0.75 -26.14
N GLN A 114 2.38 -0.29 -25.40
CA GLN A 114 2.58 0.21 -24.03
C GLN A 114 2.88 -0.91 -23.04
N ILE A 115 2.22 -2.06 -23.16
CA ILE A 115 2.52 -3.25 -22.35
C ILE A 115 3.96 -3.71 -22.60
N GLU A 116 4.39 -3.77 -23.87
CA GLU A 116 5.76 -4.14 -24.24
C GLU A 116 6.82 -3.16 -23.72
N LYS A 117 6.48 -1.86 -23.63
CA LYS A 117 7.34 -0.83 -23.04
C LYS A 117 7.35 -0.84 -21.52
N SER A 118 6.27 -1.31 -20.90
CA SER A 118 6.15 -1.41 -19.44
C SER A 118 6.94 -2.61 -18.92
N GLU A 119 7.22 -2.60 -17.61
CA GLU A 119 7.80 -3.77 -16.92
C GLU A 119 6.87 -4.99 -16.87
N LEU A 120 5.64 -4.89 -17.42
CA LEU A 120 4.69 -6.00 -17.49
C LEU A 120 4.92 -6.91 -18.70
N GLY A 121 5.50 -6.38 -19.78
CA GLY A 121 5.72 -7.12 -21.03
C GLY A 121 7.03 -7.95 -21.06
N GLY A 122 7.98 -7.62 -20.18
CA GLY A 122 9.30 -8.26 -20.12
C GLY A 122 9.44 -9.35 -19.05
N SER A 123 10.41 -10.24 -19.24
CA SER A 123 10.88 -11.17 -18.20
C SER A 123 11.86 -10.51 -17.22
N GLN A 124 12.34 -9.30 -17.52
CA GLN A 124 13.33 -8.51 -16.78
C GLN A 124 12.75 -7.13 -16.45
N GLY A 125 13.17 -6.56 -15.33
CA GLY A 125 12.82 -5.19 -14.92
C GLY A 125 13.65 -4.14 -15.66
N ALA A 126 13.24 -2.87 -15.58
CA ALA A 126 14.00 -1.78 -16.15
C ALA A 126 15.26 -1.51 -15.33
N GLU A 127 16.39 -1.28 -16.00
CA GLU A 127 17.59 -0.74 -15.36
C GLU A 127 17.39 0.75 -15.09
N LEU A 128 17.55 1.16 -13.84
CA LEU A 128 17.34 2.54 -13.38
C LEU A 128 18.63 3.12 -12.84
N ASN A 129 18.88 4.42 -13.09
CA ASN A 129 20.16 5.04 -12.71
C ASN A 129 20.30 5.19 -11.20
N ASN A 130 19.20 5.50 -10.51
CA ASN A 130 19.18 5.77 -9.08
C ASN A 130 17.79 5.55 -8.47
N GLU A 131 17.72 5.64 -7.15
CA GLU A 131 16.51 5.39 -6.36
C GLU A 131 15.33 6.34 -6.63
N TYR A 132 15.56 7.50 -7.24
CA TYR A 132 14.55 8.51 -7.51
C TYR A 132 13.79 8.27 -8.82
N GLU A 133 14.29 7.39 -9.69
CA GLU A 133 13.62 7.03 -10.94
C GLU A 133 12.54 5.96 -10.74
N LEU A 134 12.64 5.15 -9.68
CA LEU A 134 11.64 4.14 -9.38
C LEU A 134 10.35 4.78 -8.85
N ILE A 135 9.25 4.58 -9.57
CA ILE A 135 7.91 4.96 -9.10
C ILE A 135 7.34 3.82 -8.21
N PRO A 136 7.14 4.04 -6.90
CA PRO A 136 6.65 3.01 -6.00
C PRO A 136 5.13 2.84 -6.12
N PHE A 137 4.66 1.63 -5.84
CA PHE A 137 3.26 1.29 -5.80
C PHE A 137 2.56 1.79 -4.53
N SER A 138 1.35 2.30 -4.70
CA SER A 138 0.40 2.50 -3.62
C SER A 138 -0.39 1.21 -3.37
N HIS A 139 -0.46 0.78 -2.12
CA HIS A 139 -1.27 -0.35 -1.70
C HIS A 139 -2.71 0.05 -1.45
N PHE A 140 -3.65 -0.85 -1.76
CA PHE A 140 -5.06 -0.63 -1.47
C PHE A 140 -5.82 -1.92 -1.17
N THR A 141 -6.97 -1.71 -0.54
CA THR A 141 -8.05 -2.67 -0.34
C THR A 141 -9.33 -2.01 -0.84
N GLN A 142 -10.46 -2.71 -0.82
CA GLN A 142 -11.75 -2.16 -1.26
C GLN A 142 -12.14 -0.87 -0.52
N HIS A 143 -11.66 -0.67 0.70
CA HIS A 143 -12.09 0.44 1.57
C HIS A 143 -10.96 1.38 2.00
N ARG A 144 -9.70 1.00 1.77
CA ARG A 144 -8.53 1.76 2.22
C ARG A 144 -7.49 1.86 1.13
N LEU A 145 -6.95 3.05 0.98
CA LEU A 145 -5.82 3.39 0.13
C LEU A 145 -4.66 3.82 1.02
N TYR A 146 -3.47 3.27 0.77
CA TYR A 146 -2.22 3.60 1.44
C TYR A 146 -1.29 4.25 0.42
N PRO A 147 -1.41 5.57 0.20
CA PRO A 147 -0.68 6.24 -0.86
C PRO A 147 0.82 6.33 -0.55
N THR A 148 1.65 6.17 -1.58
CA THR A 148 3.08 6.49 -1.54
C THR A 148 3.32 7.99 -1.59
N GLU A 149 2.58 8.70 -2.44
CA GLU A 149 2.61 10.16 -2.55
C GLU A 149 1.48 10.78 -1.73
N LEU A 150 1.83 11.47 -0.65
CA LEU A 150 0.85 11.97 0.31
C LEU A 150 0.13 13.27 -0.10
N GLY A 151 0.49 13.84 -1.27
CA GLY A 151 -0.01 15.12 -1.77
C GLY A 151 0.07 16.25 -0.74
N LEU A 152 -0.79 17.27 -0.88
CA LEU A 152 -0.90 18.37 0.10
C LEU A 152 -1.61 17.93 1.40
N GLY A 153 -2.48 16.91 1.33
CA GLY A 153 -3.29 16.44 2.45
C GLY A 153 -2.55 15.63 3.51
N LYS A 154 -1.33 15.17 3.21
CA LYS A 154 -0.47 14.34 4.10
C LYS A 154 -1.20 13.14 4.74
N ARG A 155 -2.21 12.58 4.07
CA ARG A 155 -2.99 11.46 4.63
C ARG A 155 -2.30 10.14 4.29
N VAL A 156 -1.85 9.45 5.32
CA VAL A 156 -1.15 8.16 5.19
C VAL A 156 -2.09 6.98 4.92
N VAL A 157 -3.39 7.17 5.17
CA VAL A 157 -4.44 6.23 4.81
C VAL A 157 -5.68 7.02 4.44
N GLU A 158 -6.33 6.64 3.35
CA GLU A 158 -7.50 7.30 2.81
C GLU A 158 -8.59 6.30 2.44
N LYS A 159 -9.85 6.76 2.40
CA LYS A 159 -10.93 6.01 1.75
C LYS A 159 -10.89 6.35 0.26
N PRO A 160 -10.93 5.38 -0.67
CA PRO A 160 -11.07 5.67 -2.09
C PRO A 160 -12.34 6.49 -2.34
N MET A 161 -12.22 7.66 -2.97
CA MET A 161 -13.34 8.56 -3.30
C MET A 161 -13.21 9.11 -4.72
N GLY A 162 -14.31 9.65 -5.25
CA GLY A 162 -14.35 10.32 -6.55
C GLY A 162 -13.76 9.47 -7.68
N TYR A 163 -12.87 10.07 -8.46
CA TYR A 163 -12.22 9.41 -9.59
C TYR A 163 -11.44 8.15 -9.17
N LYS A 164 -10.70 8.21 -8.05
CA LYS A 164 -9.89 7.08 -7.59
C LYS A 164 -10.75 5.86 -7.26
N ARG A 165 -11.91 6.06 -6.63
CA ARG A 165 -12.84 4.95 -6.35
C ARG A 165 -13.36 4.34 -7.64
N LYS A 166 -13.75 5.17 -8.61
CA LYS A 166 -14.26 4.71 -9.90
C LYS A 166 -13.19 3.90 -10.66
N ASP A 167 -11.97 4.42 -10.72
CA ASP A 167 -10.84 3.80 -11.41
C ASP A 167 -10.43 2.45 -10.81
N LEU A 168 -10.34 2.37 -9.47
CA LEU A 168 -10.06 1.10 -8.78
C LEU A 168 -11.19 0.08 -8.96
N ASN A 169 -12.46 0.52 -8.93
CA ASN A 169 -13.59 -0.37 -9.16
C ASN A 169 -13.62 -0.90 -10.60
N GLU A 170 -13.34 -0.07 -11.61
CA GLU A 170 -13.28 -0.50 -13.01
C GLU A 170 -12.14 -1.52 -13.22
N ALA A 171 -11.00 -1.34 -12.54
CA ALA A 171 -9.90 -2.31 -12.55
C ALA A 171 -10.30 -3.65 -11.90
N LEU A 172 -11.05 -3.61 -10.79
CA LEU A 172 -11.58 -4.80 -10.13
C LEU A 172 -12.63 -5.53 -10.99
N GLU A 173 -13.56 -4.79 -11.60
CA GLU A 173 -14.57 -5.32 -12.51
C GLU A 173 -13.91 -6.00 -13.72
N THR A 174 -12.94 -5.32 -14.35
CA THR A 174 -12.15 -5.89 -15.47
C THR A 174 -11.46 -7.20 -15.06
N ALA A 175 -10.91 -7.27 -13.85
CA ALA A 175 -10.27 -8.48 -13.34
C ALA A 175 -11.28 -9.61 -13.06
N LEU A 176 -12.43 -9.29 -12.46
CA LEU A 176 -13.49 -10.26 -12.19
C LEU A 176 -14.09 -10.80 -13.48
N ASP A 177 -14.32 -9.95 -14.49
CA ASP A 177 -14.80 -10.36 -15.81
C ASP A 177 -13.82 -11.32 -16.47
N ASN A 178 -12.51 -11.05 -16.37
CA ASN A 178 -11.48 -11.95 -16.89
C ASN A 178 -11.47 -13.30 -16.17
N LEU A 179 -11.49 -13.29 -14.83
CA LEU A 179 -11.51 -14.50 -14.01
C LEU A 179 -12.75 -15.36 -14.28
N ASN A 180 -13.90 -14.72 -14.55
CA ASN A 180 -15.19 -15.38 -14.72
C ASN A 180 -15.55 -15.71 -16.16
N ARG A 181 -14.76 -15.28 -17.16
CA ARG A 181 -15.08 -15.41 -18.59
C ARG A 181 -15.47 -16.82 -19.02
N ASN A 182 -14.82 -17.84 -18.44
CA ASN A 182 -15.03 -19.25 -18.76
C ASN A 182 -15.67 -20.04 -17.59
N LEU A 183 -16.20 -19.36 -16.57
CA LEU A 183 -16.76 -19.98 -15.38
C LEU A 183 -18.29 -19.88 -15.38
N THR A 184 -18.97 -21.02 -15.29
CA THR A 184 -20.45 -21.07 -15.34
C THR A 184 -21.09 -21.35 -13.98
N LYS A 185 -20.47 -22.20 -13.15
CA LYS A 185 -21.04 -22.64 -11.86
C LYS A 185 -20.53 -21.86 -10.66
N VAL A 186 -19.22 -21.84 -10.46
CA VAL A 186 -18.56 -21.16 -9.33
C VAL A 186 -17.79 -19.99 -9.89
N LYS A 187 -18.14 -18.78 -9.45
CA LYS A 187 -17.57 -17.52 -9.96
C LYS A 187 -16.87 -16.78 -8.83
N TYR A 188 -15.80 -16.07 -9.20
CA TYR A 188 -15.17 -15.08 -8.33
C TYR A 188 -16.14 -13.94 -8.07
N ALA A 189 -16.23 -13.51 -6.82
CA ALA A 189 -16.98 -12.35 -6.38
C ALA A 189 -16.04 -11.26 -5.84
N LEU A 190 -16.59 -10.08 -5.58
CA LEU A 190 -15.83 -8.99 -4.95
C LEU A 190 -15.29 -9.37 -3.57
N ASP A 191 -15.98 -10.24 -2.83
CA ASP A 191 -15.56 -10.74 -1.52
C ASP A 191 -14.31 -11.65 -1.57
N ASP A 192 -13.97 -12.16 -2.76
CA ASP A 192 -12.74 -12.90 -2.99
C ASP A 192 -11.54 -11.98 -3.17
N PHE A 193 -11.75 -10.69 -3.46
CA PHE A 193 -10.68 -9.70 -3.52
C PHE A 193 -10.08 -9.48 -2.13
N VAL A 194 -8.75 -9.55 -2.06
CA VAL A 194 -8.00 -9.42 -0.80
C VAL A 194 -7.37 -8.05 -0.73
N GLU A 195 -6.55 -7.72 -1.71
CA GLU A 195 -5.76 -6.49 -1.77
C GLU A 195 -5.17 -6.30 -3.16
N GLY A 196 -4.74 -5.07 -3.43
CA GLY A 196 -4.04 -4.74 -4.66
C GLY A 196 -2.96 -3.69 -4.44
N ILE A 197 -2.10 -3.56 -5.43
CA ILE A 197 -1.13 -2.48 -5.54
C ILE A 197 -1.29 -1.83 -6.92
N TYR A 198 -1.09 -0.51 -7.00
CA TYR A 198 -1.07 0.20 -8.27
C TYR A 198 0.02 1.26 -8.32
N ARG A 199 0.50 1.57 -9.53
CA ARG A 199 1.31 2.76 -9.80
C ARG A 199 0.92 3.33 -11.15
N THR A 200 1.11 4.64 -11.29
CA THR A 200 0.88 5.36 -12.55
C THR A 200 2.22 5.83 -13.07
N GLU A 201 2.68 5.25 -14.16
CA GLU A 201 3.86 5.71 -14.88
C GLU A 201 3.46 6.75 -15.93
N PRO A 202 4.15 7.91 -16.01
CA PRO A 202 3.84 8.95 -16.97
C PRO A 202 3.93 8.51 -18.45
N THR A 203 4.71 7.47 -18.74
CA THR A 203 5.01 7.02 -20.10
C THR A 203 4.15 5.86 -20.59
N THR A 204 3.73 4.96 -19.69
CA THR A 204 3.04 3.72 -20.04
C THR A 204 1.59 3.67 -19.54
N GLY A 205 1.25 4.36 -18.46
CA GLY A 205 -0.10 4.42 -17.90
C GLY A 205 -0.19 3.87 -16.48
N THR A 206 -1.37 3.43 -16.07
CA THR A 206 -1.58 2.88 -14.71
C THR A 206 -1.61 1.36 -14.73
N GLU A 207 -0.79 0.73 -13.90
CA GLU A 207 -0.79 -0.70 -13.71
C GLU A 207 -1.36 -1.09 -12.35
N TYR A 208 -2.03 -2.23 -12.33
CA TYR A 208 -2.69 -2.81 -11.17
C TYR A 208 -2.26 -4.27 -11.02
N GLU A 209 -1.81 -4.64 -9.83
CA GLU A 209 -1.69 -6.04 -9.43
C GLU A 209 -2.72 -6.35 -8.35
N LEU A 210 -3.66 -7.23 -8.66
CA LEU A 210 -4.83 -7.54 -7.85
C LEU A 210 -4.76 -8.98 -7.37
N TYR A 211 -4.99 -9.21 -6.07
CA TYR A 211 -4.89 -10.51 -5.44
C TYR A 211 -6.27 -10.98 -4.97
N PHE A 212 -6.72 -12.12 -5.50
CA PHE A 212 -7.98 -12.76 -5.14
C PHE A 212 -7.70 -14.08 -4.40
N LYS A 213 -8.55 -14.47 -3.45
CA LYS A 213 -8.51 -15.82 -2.88
C LYS A 213 -8.78 -16.83 -3.99
N ASN A 214 -8.01 -17.91 -4.05
CA ASN A 214 -8.24 -18.95 -5.04
C ASN A 214 -9.45 -19.81 -4.61
N ILE A 215 -10.59 -19.64 -5.28
CA ILE A 215 -11.83 -20.37 -4.97
C ILE A 215 -11.80 -21.86 -5.38
N PHE A 216 -10.81 -22.27 -6.18
CA PHE A 216 -10.62 -23.65 -6.62
C PHE A 216 -9.63 -24.42 -5.76
N ALA A 217 -8.93 -23.75 -4.85
CA ALA A 217 -7.97 -24.36 -3.94
C ALA A 217 -8.36 -24.07 -2.48
N LYS A 218 -8.04 -25.00 -1.57
CA LYS A 218 -8.25 -24.77 -0.13
C LYS A 218 -7.46 -23.58 0.40
N SER A 219 -6.34 -23.25 -0.24
CA SER A 219 -5.47 -22.14 0.12
C SER A 219 -4.73 -21.63 -1.10
N GLY A 220 -4.43 -20.34 -1.10
CA GLY A 220 -3.68 -19.67 -2.16
C GLY A 220 -4.45 -18.50 -2.74
N PHE A 221 -3.79 -17.80 -3.65
CA PHE A 221 -4.31 -16.61 -4.29
C PHE A 221 -4.18 -16.71 -5.81
N THR A 222 -4.97 -15.93 -6.51
CA THR A 222 -4.85 -15.71 -7.95
C THR A 222 -4.49 -14.24 -8.15
N LYS A 223 -3.35 -13.99 -8.78
CA LYS A 223 -2.91 -12.64 -9.14
C LYS A 223 -3.43 -12.31 -10.54
N VAL A 224 -4.14 -11.20 -10.64
CA VAL A 224 -4.57 -10.61 -11.93
C VAL A 224 -3.84 -9.29 -12.11
N THR A 225 -3.12 -9.16 -13.22
CA THR A 225 -2.47 -7.90 -13.61
C THR A 225 -3.33 -7.22 -14.66
N VAL A 226 -3.74 -5.99 -14.39
CA VAL A 226 -4.56 -5.15 -15.27
C VAL A 226 -3.79 -3.87 -15.57
N MET A 227 -3.90 -3.36 -16.79
CA MET A 227 -3.23 -2.13 -17.20
C MET A 227 -4.20 -1.17 -17.88
N ARG A 228 -4.16 0.10 -17.48
CA ARG A 228 -4.78 1.23 -18.15
C ARG A 228 -3.70 2.00 -18.91
N ALA A 229 -3.42 1.56 -20.13
CA ALA A 229 -2.39 2.13 -20.99
C ALA A 229 -2.86 3.40 -21.72
N PHE A 230 -3.30 4.43 -20.96
CA PHE A 230 -3.99 5.63 -21.47
C PHE A 230 -5.17 5.32 -22.41
N ALA A 231 -5.76 4.15 -22.21
CA ALA A 231 -6.81 3.53 -23.01
C ALA A 231 -7.70 2.70 -22.05
N PRO A 232 -8.79 2.07 -22.53
CA PRO A 232 -9.57 1.16 -21.70
C PRO A 232 -8.71 0.09 -21.02
N LEU A 233 -9.13 -0.34 -19.83
CA LEU A 233 -8.41 -1.35 -19.06
C LEU A 233 -8.34 -2.67 -19.83
N VAL A 234 -7.17 -3.30 -19.78
CA VAL A 234 -6.97 -4.64 -20.32
C VAL A 234 -6.33 -5.54 -19.28
N THR A 235 -6.75 -6.80 -19.24
CA THR A 235 -6.05 -7.82 -18.46
C THR A 235 -4.76 -8.21 -19.19
N VAL A 236 -3.63 -8.06 -18.52
CA VAL A 236 -2.31 -8.42 -19.05
C VAL A 236 -1.99 -9.88 -18.73
N SER A 237 -2.21 -10.31 -17.49
CA SER A 237 -1.97 -11.70 -17.09
C SER A 237 -2.82 -12.13 -15.91
N THR A 238 -3.07 -13.44 -15.83
CA THR A 238 -3.74 -14.10 -14.71
C THR A 238 -2.86 -15.27 -14.28
N THR A 239 -2.30 -15.21 -13.08
CA THR A 239 -1.35 -16.20 -12.57
C THR A 239 -1.76 -16.70 -11.19
N PRO A 240 -1.97 -18.02 -11.00
CA PRO A 240 -2.17 -18.57 -9.66
C PRO A 240 -0.86 -18.44 -8.87
N THR A 241 -0.95 -18.04 -7.61
CA THR A 241 0.19 -18.12 -6.69
C THR A 241 0.43 -19.59 -6.31
N PRO A 242 1.68 -20.02 -6.07
CA PRO A 242 1.98 -21.37 -5.61
C PRO A 242 1.16 -21.75 -4.37
N SER A 243 0.60 -22.97 -4.36
CA SER A 243 -0.19 -23.49 -3.24
C SER A 243 0.66 -23.75 -2.00
N LYS A 244 1.93 -24.10 -2.19
CA LYS A 244 2.92 -24.27 -1.12
C LYS A 244 3.60 -22.93 -0.84
N LYS A 245 3.50 -22.44 0.40
CA LYS A 245 4.22 -21.24 0.84
C LYS A 245 5.72 -21.51 0.90
N GLU A 246 6.52 -20.64 0.31
CA GLU A 246 7.98 -20.67 0.48
C GLU A 246 8.40 -20.40 1.93
N MET A 247 9.52 -20.98 2.36
CA MET A 247 10.11 -20.64 3.66
C MET A 247 10.69 -19.23 3.59
N VAL A 248 10.28 -18.36 4.50
CA VAL A 248 10.90 -17.02 4.65
C VAL A 248 12.00 -17.11 5.71
N HIS A 249 13.22 -16.80 5.30
CA HIS A 249 14.38 -16.75 6.17
C HIS A 249 14.62 -15.31 6.63
N VAL A 250 14.17 -15.00 7.85
CA VAL A 250 14.42 -13.71 8.48
C VAL A 250 15.86 -13.65 8.98
N VAL A 251 16.59 -12.63 8.55
CA VAL A 251 17.97 -12.38 8.99
C VAL A 251 18.02 -11.05 9.73
N LEU A 252 18.49 -11.09 10.98
CA LEU A 252 18.53 -9.95 11.88
C LEU A 252 19.95 -9.81 12.46
N ALA A 253 20.58 -8.66 12.25
CA ALA A 253 21.84 -8.30 12.89
C ALA A 253 21.57 -7.57 14.22
N LEU A 254 22.25 -7.97 15.30
CA LEU A 254 22.02 -7.45 16.66
C LEU A 254 23.34 -7.15 17.37
N SER A 255 23.37 -6.06 18.14
CA SER A 255 24.43 -5.72 19.08
C SER A 255 23.79 -5.03 20.28
N GLY A 256 24.00 -5.56 21.48
CA GLY A 256 23.30 -5.10 22.66
C GLY A 256 21.78 -5.11 22.47
N ARG A 257 21.10 -4.05 22.94
CA ARG A 257 19.64 -3.82 22.77
C ARG A 257 18.77 -5.03 23.13
N VAL A 258 19.19 -5.77 24.15
CA VAL A 258 18.59 -7.06 24.54
C VAL A 258 17.12 -6.91 24.94
N ALA A 259 16.74 -5.77 25.53
CA ALA A 259 15.34 -5.45 25.83
C ALA A 259 14.46 -5.33 24.57
N ASN A 260 14.95 -4.62 23.55
CA ASN A 260 14.26 -4.54 22.25
C ASN A 260 14.17 -5.92 21.60
N PHE A 261 15.24 -6.73 21.73
CA PHE A 261 15.26 -8.09 21.23
C PHE A 261 14.25 -9.01 21.93
N GLN A 262 14.06 -8.90 23.24
CA GLN A 262 12.98 -9.61 23.95
C GLN A 262 11.61 -9.26 23.37
N SER A 263 11.33 -7.96 23.19
CA SER A 263 10.06 -7.50 22.60
C SER A 263 9.87 -7.99 21.16
N PHE A 264 10.94 -7.98 20.36
CA PHE A 264 10.95 -8.56 19.02
C PHE A 264 10.60 -10.05 19.05
N MET A 265 11.26 -10.83 19.91
CA MET A 265 11.04 -12.28 20.01
C MET A 265 9.62 -12.60 20.49
N ASP A 266 9.08 -11.86 21.45
CA ASP A 266 7.69 -12.04 21.90
C ASP A 266 6.69 -11.86 20.76
N LYS A 267 6.92 -10.86 19.90
CA LYS A 267 6.09 -10.60 18.71
C LYS A 267 6.35 -11.62 17.61
N PHE A 268 7.59 -12.00 17.36
CA PHE A 268 7.94 -13.00 16.35
C PHE A 268 7.31 -14.37 16.65
N VAL A 269 7.32 -14.80 17.91
CA VAL A 269 6.66 -16.04 18.34
C VAL A 269 5.14 -15.93 18.20
N LYS A 270 4.53 -14.81 18.63
CA LYS A 270 3.07 -14.61 18.59
C LYS A 270 2.52 -14.41 17.17
N ILE A 271 3.22 -13.66 16.33
CA ILE A 271 2.72 -13.18 15.03
C ILE A 271 3.28 -14.00 13.88
N GLY A 272 4.57 -14.34 13.93
CA GLY A 272 5.24 -15.17 12.94
C GLY A 272 4.90 -16.64 13.16
N LEU A 273 5.53 -17.30 14.14
CA LEU A 273 5.51 -18.76 14.26
C LEU A 273 4.10 -19.36 14.52
N LYS A 274 3.22 -18.66 15.23
CA LYS A 274 1.85 -19.15 15.49
C LYS A 274 0.94 -19.06 14.25
N ASN A 275 1.08 -18.00 13.45
CA ASN A 275 0.18 -17.76 12.31
C ASN A 275 0.77 -18.26 10.98
N ASP A 276 2.09 -18.30 10.87
CA ASP A 276 2.84 -18.75 9.71
C ASP A 276 4.02 -19.64 10.14
N ARG A 277 3.86 -20.94 9.94
CA ARG A 277 4.88 -21.94 10.27
C ARG A 277 6.01 -22.02 9.23
N ARG A 278 5.95 -21.21 8.16
CA ARG A 278 6.92 -21.23 7.05
C ARG A 278 7.90 -20.07 7.18
N VAL A 279 8.44 -19.89 8.38
CA VAL A 279 9.35 -18.80 8.74
C VAL A 279 10.46 -19.34 9.63
N VAL A 280 11.70 -18.96 9.34
CA VAL A 280 12.86 -19.19 10.22
C VAL A 280 13.57 -17.88 10.51
N LEU A 281 14.29 -17.82 11.63
CA LEU A 281 15.01 -16.64 12.07
C LEU A 281 16.49 -16.99 12.33
N THR A 282 17.39 -16.25 11.68
CA THR A 282 18.79 -16.16 12.10
C THR A 282 19.02 -14.81 12.76
N VAL A 283 19.47 -14.84 14.01
CA VAL A 283 20.00 -13.69 14.73
C VAL A 283 21.52 -13.74 14.66
N VAL A 284 22.15 -12.70 14.12
CA VAL A 284 23.60 -12.54 14.10
C VAL A 284 23.98 -11.52 15.17
N TYR A 285 24.51 -12.00 16.29
CA TYR A 285 24.85 -11.21 17.47
C TYR A 285 26.31 -10.80 17.45
N PHE A 286 26.58 -9.51 17.68
CA PHE A 286 27.93 -8.94 17.73
C PHE A 286 28.35 -8.62 19.16
N GLY A 287 29.56 -9.04 19.52
CA GLY A 287 30.18 -8.81 20.83
C GLY A 287 29.71 -9.77 21.92
N GLU A 288 30.37 -9.69 23.07
CA GLU A 288 30.09 -10.54 24.24
C GLU A 288 29.03 -9.92 25.18
N GLU A 289 28.98 -8.59 25.26
CA GLU A 289 28.04 -7.88 26.12
C GLU A 289 26.59 -8.19 25.70
N GLY A 290 25.78 -8.72 26.63
CA GLY A 290 24.39 -9.10 26.38
C GLY A 290 24.18 -10.41 25.60
N LEU A 291 25.24 -11.08 25.14
CA LEU A 291 25.12 -12.33 24.37
C LEU A 291 24.48 -13.45 25.18
N ALA A 292 24.85 -13.59 26.45
CA ALA A 292 24.28 -14.60 27.36
C ALA A 292 22.77 -14.38 27.55
N GLU A 293 22.33 -13.12 27.68
CA GLU A 293 20.91 -12.78 27.77
C GLU A 293 20.19 -13.06 26.44
N ALA A 294 20.77 -12.67 25.29
CA ALA A 294 20.19 -12.97 23.99
C ALA A 294 20.04 -14.49 23.75
N ARG A 295 21.00 -15.30 24.19
CA ARG A 295 20.90 -16.77 24.20
C ARG A 295 19.74 -17.24 25.06
N LEU A 296 19.59 -16.68 26.27
CA LEU A 296 18.48 -17.01 27.16
C LEU A 296 17.13 -16.66 26.52
N ILE A 297 16.99 -15.49 25.91
CA ILE A 297 15.76 -15.07 25.21
C ILE A 297 15.42 -16.05 24.10
N MET A 298 16.40 -16.38 23.24
CA MET A 298 16.23 -17.35 22.15
C MET A 298 15.81 -18.73 22.69
N SER A 299 16.44 -19.21 23.76
CA SER A 299 16.12 -20.52 24.35
C SER A 299 14.70 -20.58 24.92
N LYS A 300 14.24 -19.50 25.58
CA LYS A 300 12.87 -19.38 26.10
C LYS A 300 11.85 -19.32 24.97
N ALA A 301 12.16 -18.58 23.90
CA ALA A 301 11.30 -18.45 22.72
C ALA A 301 11.27 -19.71 21.85
N ALA A 302 12.35 -20.49 21.85
CA ALA A 302 12.49 -21.71 21.06
C ALA A 302 11.40 -22.71 21.43
N GLY A 303 11.28 -23.15 22.68
CA GLY A 303 10.30 -24.18 23.07
C GLY A 303 10.32 -25.37 22.09
N ARG A 304 9.18 -25.65 21.42
CA ARG A 304 9.07 -26.68 20.35
C ARG A 304 9.54 -26.22 18.96
N ASN A 305 9.87 -24.95 18.79
CA ASN A 305 10.28 -24.30 17.54
C ASN A 305 11.79 -24.09 17.43
N SER A 306 12.61 -24.78 18.23
CA SER A 306 14.08 -24.66 18.20
C SER A 306 14.68 -24.79 16.81
N VAL A 307 14.13 -25.69 15.99
CA VAL A 307 14.55 -25.94 14.59
C VAL A 307 14.39 -24.71 13.68
N HIS A 308 13.55 -23.74 14.06
CA HIS A 308 13.30 -22.53 13.25
C HIS A 308 14.13 -21.32 13.70
N LEU A 309 14.95 -21.44 14.76
CA LEU A 309 15.68 -20.34 15.37
C LEU A 309 17.18 -20.65 15.39
N ARG A 310 17.99 -19.71 14.89
CA ARG A 310 19.46 -19.82 14.86
C ARG A 310 20.09 -18.57 15.41
N LEU A 311 21.10 -18.72 16.28
CA LEU A 311 21.93 -17.63 16.79
C LEU A 311 23.37 -17.82 16.30
N LEU A 312 23.91 -16.84 15.60
CA LEU A 312 25.30 -16.77 15.18
C LEU A 312 25.99 -15.68 15.99
N ALA A 313 26.98 -16.01 16.82
CA ALA A 313 27.75 -15.04 17.57
C ALA A 313 29.02 -14.67 16.81
N LEU A 314 29.29 -13.37 16.68
CA LEU A 314 30.48 -12.81 16.06
C LEU A 314 31.19 -11.91 17.08
N ASN A 315 32.44 -12.23 17.40
CA ASN A 315 33.26 -11.40 18.28
C ASN A 315 33.97 -10.28 17.48
N GLU A 316 33.16 -9.40 16.89
CA GLU A 316 33.60 -8.24 16.11
C GLU A 316 32.78 -7.00 16.48
N THR A 317 33.30 -5.81 16.12
CA THR A 317 32.51 -4.59 16.16
C THR A 317 31.29 -4.71 15.24
N PHE A 318 30.15 -4.26 15.73
CA PHE A 318 28.90 -4.33 14.97
C PHE A 318 29.00 -3.68 13.59
N SER A 319 28.56 -4.42 12.57
CA SER A 319 28.27 -3.93 11.23
C SER A 319 27.02 -4.63 10.71
N ARG A 320 26.00 -3.85 10.37
CA ARG A 320 24.71 -4.39 9.92
C ARG A 320 24.88 -5.23 8.65
N SER A 321 25.59 -4.72 7.66
CA SER A 321 25.85 -5.41 6.38
C SER A 321 26.62 -6.72 6.59
N LYS A 322 27.67 -6.73 7.42
CA LYS A 322 28.38 -7.96 7.77
C LYS A 322 27.46 -8.97 8.44
N GLY A 323 26.59 -8.52 9.35
CA GLY A 323 25.63 -9.37 10.04
C GLY A 323 24.62 -10.00 9.09
N LEU A 324 24.03 -9.19 8.21
CA LEU A 324 23.08 -9.67 7.21
C LEU A 324 23.74 -10.65 6.23
N ARG A 325 24.96 -10.35 5.76
CA ARG A 325 25.75 -11.24 4.91
C ARG A 325 26.01 -12.59 5.59
N ALA A 326 26.58 -12.57 6.80
CA ALA A 326 26.90 -13.78 7.55
C ALA A 326 25.65 -14.63 7.81
N GLY A 327 24.51 -13.98 8.08
CA GLY A 327 23.24 -14.65 8.30
C GLY A 327 22.64 -15.30 7.05
N SER A 328 22.82 -14.70 5.87
CA SER A 328 22.33 -15.22 4.58
C SER A 328 23.24 -16.28 3.94
N GLU A 329 24.55 -16.14 4.10
CA GLU A 329 25.52 -17.04 3.46
C GLU A 329 25.69 -18.35 4.23
N ARG A 330 25.65 -18.30 5.57
CA ARG A 330 25.92 -19.46 6.41
C ARG A 330 24.83 -20.52 6.26
N LYS A 331 25.21 -21.68 5.74
CA LYS A 331 24.34 -22.85 5.54
C LYS A 331 23.60 -23.21 6.81
N TRP A 332 22.34 -23.60 6.68
CA TRP A 332 21.57 -24.14 7.79
C TRP A 332 22.07 -25.56 8.10
N GLU A 333 22.24 -25.88 9.38
CA GLU A 333 22.82 -27.16 9.83
C GLU A 333 21.96 -28.36 9.40
N GLU A 334 20.63 -28.17 9.38
CA GLU A 334 19.66 -29.12 8.85
C GLU A 334 19.25 -28.72 7.42
N PRO A 335 19.74 -29.42 6.36
CA PRO A 335 19.49 -29.05 4.96
C PRO A 335 18.01 -29.09 4.54
N GLN A 336 17.19 -29.74 5.36
CA GLN A 336 15.76 -29.94 5.12
C GLN A 336 14.88 -28.80 5.67
N VAL A 337 15.45 -27.89 6.47
CA VAL A 337 14.75 -26.71 7.00
C VAL A 337 14.77 -25.55 5.99
N LEU A 338 15.95 -25.24 5.46
CA LEU A 338 16.13 -24.24 4.40
C LEU A 338 16.61 -24.92 3.12
N GLY A 339 15.86 -24.72 2.04
CA GLY A 339 16.29 -25.14 0.71
C GLY A 339 17.56 -24.40 0.24
N PRO A 340 18.11 -24.78 -0.93
CA PRO A 340 19.35 -24.19 -1.45
C PRO A 340 19.22 -22.70 -1.79
N ASP A 341 18.02 -22.26 -2.17
CA ASP A 341 17.71 -20.87 -2.51
C ASP A 341 16.53 -20.34 -1.66
N PRO A 342 16.77 -19.98 -0.38
CA PRO A 342 15.71 -19.49 0.49
C PRO A 342 15.30 -18.06 0.14
N LEU A 343 14.04 -17.73 0.40
CA LEU A 343 13.54 -16.36 0.36
C LEU A 343 14.00 -15.62 1.62
N LEU A 344 14.98 -14.75 1.48
CA LEU A 344 15.55 -13.94 2.56
C LEU A 344 14.64 -12.75 2.87
N PHE A 345 14.47 -12.44 4.16
CA PHE A 345 13.91 -11.17 4.63
C PHE A 345 14.92 -10.49 5.56
N PHE A 346 15.48 -9.37 5.12
CA PHE A 346 16.34 -8.54 5.96
C PHE A 346 15.51 -7.65 6.87
N CYS A 347 15.77 -7.74 8.17
CA CYS A 347 14.92 -7.18 9.21
C CYS A 347 15.75 -6.57 10.35
N ASP A 348 15.17 -5.57 11.00
CA ASP A 348 15.75 -4.91 12.17
C ASP A 348 14.99 -5.30 13.44
N VAL A 349 15.65 -5.19 14.60
CA VAL A 349 15.05 -5.53 15.90
C VAL A 349 13.84 -4.67 16.27
N ASP A 350 13.73 -3.46 15.72
CA ASP A 350 12.60 -2.56 15.98
C ASP A 350 11.45 -2.71 14.97
N VAL A 351 11.53 -3.69 14.08
CA VAL A 351 10.49 -3.96 13.09
C VAL A 351 9.49 -4.96 13.64
N VAL A 352 8.21 -4.67 13.42
CA VAL A 352 7.09 -5.57 13.70
C VAL A 352 6.38 -5.86 12.40
N PHE A 353 6.18 -7.14 12.08
CA PHE A 353 5.55 -7.55 10.84
C PHE A 353 4.49 -8.64 11.06
N SER A 354 3.50 -8.65 10.18
CA SER A 354 2.37 -9.58 10.19
C SER A 354 2.58 -10.79 9.27
N ALA A 355 1.78 -11.85 9.45
CA ALA A 355 1.75 -12.95 8.49
C ALA A 355 1.36 -12.51 7.07
N ARG A 356 0.55 -11.45 6.94
CA ARG A 356 0.17 -10.85 5.64
C ARG A 356 1.35 -10.19 4.93
N PHE A 357 2.24 -9.54 5.69
CA PHE A 357 3.49 -9.03 5.13
C PHE A 357 4.36 -10.17 4.56
N LEU A 358 4.48 -11.28 5.28
CA LEU A 358 5.25 -12.44 4.80
C LEU A 358 4.67 -13.04 3.51
N ASP A 359 3.35 -13.04 3.37
CA ASP A 359 2.70 -13.44 2.11
C ASP A 359 3.06 -12.49 0.96
N ARG A 360 3.08 -11.17 1.19
CA ARG A 360 3.51 -10.19 0.18
C ARG A 360 4.98 -10.34 -0.20
N CYS A 361 5.85 -10.69 0.73
CA CYS A 361 7.23 -11.06 0.40
C CYS A 361 7.28 -12.22 -0.60
N ARG A 362 6.45 -13.26 -0.41
CA ARG A 362 6.38 -14.41 -1.33
C ARG A 362 5.74 -14.07 -2.67
N TRP A 363 4.78 -13.14 -2.70
CA TRP A 363 4.10 -12.76 -3.95
C TRP A 363 4.97 -11.91 -4.86
N ASN A 364 5.75 -11.01 -4.25
CA ASN A 364 6.48 -9.96 -4.95
C ASN A 364 7.96 -10.27 -5.18
N ALA A 365 8.55 -11.20 -4.42
CA ALA A 365 9.89 -11.72 -4.70
C ALA A 365 9.79 -13.00 -5.54
N ARG A 366 10.55 -13.07 -6.64
CA ARG A 366 10.61 -14.23 -7.54
C ARG A 366 12.04 -14.44 -8.02
N PRO A 367 12.62 -15.65 -7.94
CA PRO A 367 14.01 -15.89 -8.31
C PRO A 367 14.25 -15.46 -9.75
N GLY A 368 15.30 -14.67 -9.97
CA GLY A 368 15.71 -14.17 -11.28
C GLY A 368 14.75 -13.17 -11.93
N LYS A 369 13.69 -12.74 -11.24
CA LYS A 369 12.67 -11.86 -11.81
C LYS A 369 12.42 -10.60 -10.99
N SER A 370 12.23 -10.74 -9.67
CA SER A 370 11.83 -9.59 -8.85
C SER A 370 12.26 -9.69 -7.40
N VAL A 371 12.50 -8.52 -6.80
CA VAL A 371 12.76 -8.34 -5.37
C VAL A 371 11.73 -7.39 -4.78
N TYR A 372 11.42 -7.56 -3.49
CA TYR A 372 10.39 -6.79 -2.81
C TYR A 372 10.98 -5.85 -1.76
N TYR A 373 10.64 -4.56 -1.86
CA TYR A 373 11.06 -3.51 -0.95
C TYR A 373 9.84 -2.83 -0.33
N PRO A 374 9.37 -3.26 0.86
CA PRO A 374 8.26 -2.61 1.53
C PRO A 374 8.61 -1.17 1.95
N VAL A 375 7.67 -0.25 1.72
CA VAL A 375 7.68 1.07 2.35
C VAL A 375 7.02 0.90 3.73
N VAL A 376 7.85 0.96 4.76
CA VAL A 376 7.48 0.63 6.14
C VAL A 376 6.78 1.79 6.83
N PHE A 377 5.72 1.50 7.61
CA PHE A 377 5.07 2.51 8.42
C PHE A 377 5.90 2.78 9.69
N SER A 378 6.43 3.99 9.83
CA SER A 378 7.24 4.38 10.98
C SER A 378 6.40 5.09 12.02
N LEU A 379 6.38 4.54 13.23
CA LEU A 379 5.66 5.13 14.35
C LEU A 379 6.39 6.36 14.90
N TYR A 380 5.61 7.33 15.34
CA TYR A 380 6.12 8.50 16.05
C TYR A 380 6.46 8.17 17.51
N ASN A 381 7.16 9.10 18.16
CA ASN A 381 7.46 9.02 19.58
C ASN A 381 6.15 8.93 20.38
N PRO A 382 5.89 7.81 21.07
CA PRO A 382 4.58 7.60 21.67
C PRO A 382 4.34 8.53 22.87
N ARG A 383 5.40 9.08 23.49
CA ARG A 383 5.25 10.13 24.50
C ARG A 383 4.68 11.42 23.89
N MET A 384 5.08 11.73 22.65
CA MET A 384 4.59 12.90 21.93
C MET A 384 3.15 12.71 21.45
N VAL A 385 2.83 11.50 20.98
CA VAL A 385 1.51 11.18 20.44
C VAL A 385 0.43 11.08 21.52
N TYR A 386 0.72 10.39 22.62
CA TYR A 386 -0.29 10.08 23.65
C TYR A 386 -0.16 10.97 24.88
N THR A 387 1.02 11.02 25.48
CA THR A 387 1.20 11.66 26.80
C THR A 387 1.00 13.16 26.76
N LEU A 388 1.50 13.84 25.71
CA LEU A 388 1.30 15.29 25.55
C LEU A 388 -0.15 15.69 25.26
N GLN A 389 -1.00 14.72 24.91
CA GLN A 389 -2.43 14.92 24.72
C GLN A 389 -3.26 14.48 25.94
N GLY A 390 -2.60 14.21 27.09
CA GLY A 390 -3.26 13.70 28.30
C GLY A 390 -3.77 12.26 28.18
N ARG A 391 -3.37 11.52 27.14
CA ARG A 391 -3.78 10.13 26.92
C ARG A 391 -2.79 9.17 27.59
N LYS A 392 -3.32 8.09 28.18
CA LYS A 392 -2.50 6.99 28.69
C LYS A 392 -1.74 6.32 27.55
N LEU A 393 -0.46 6.01 27.76
CA LEU A 393 0.36 5.27 26.82
C LEU A 393 -0.22 3.86 26.61
N PRO A 394 -0.66 3.49 25.39
CA PRO A 394 -1.21 2.17 25.12
C PRO A 394 -0.10 1.11 25.00
N SER A 395 -0.47 -0.17 24.97
CA SER A 395 0.49 -1.27 24.77
C SER A 395 1.18 -1.15 23.41
N GLU A 396 2.36 -1.75 23.24
CA GLU A 396 3.08 -1.68 21.95
C GLU A 396 2.27 -2.24 20.78
N THR A 397 1.42 -3.25 21.02
CA THR A 397 0.54 -3.81 19.99
C THR A 397 -0.58 -2.85 19.61
N ASP A 398 -1.17 -2.16 20.59
CA ASP A 398 -2.23 -1.17 20.37
C ASP A 398 -1.69 0.11 19.71
N GLN A 399 -0.37 0.33 19.74
CA GLN A 399 0.29 1.43 19.03
C GLN A 399 0.43 1.16 17.51
N LEU A 400 0.24 -0.07 17.02
CA LEU A 400 0.38 -0.47 15.61
C LEU A 400 -0.79 0.01 14.74
N VAL A 401 -1.08 1.31 14.79
CA VAL A 401 -2.18 1.96 14.09
C VAL A 401 -1.62 2.82 12.98
N ILE A 402 -2.12 2.62 11.76
CA ILE A 402 -1.80 3.48 10.62
C ILE A 402 -2.73 4.70 10.65
N SER A 403 -2.19 5.84 11.01
CA SER A 403 -2.89 7.13 10.99
C SER A 403 -1.89 8.27 10.87
N ARG A 404 -2.35 9.43 10.42
CA ARG A 404 -1.51 10.62 10.29
C ARG A 404 -0.88 11.05 11.62
N ASP A 405 -1.53 10.74 12.74
CA ASP A 405 -1.11 11.20 14.07
C ASP A 405 -0.25 10.17 14.80
N THR A 406 -0.13 8.95 14.26
CA THR A 406 0.65 7.86 14.86
C THR A 406 1.94 7.56 14.11
N GLY A 407 2.08 7.98 12.85
CA GLY A 407 3.29 7.75 12.08
C GLY A 407 3.21 8.21 10.63
N PHE A 408 4.15 7.73 9.82
CA PHE A 408 4.26 8.04 8.39
C PHE A 408 4.86 6.89 7.59
N TRP A 409 4.60 6.87 6.28
CA TRP A 409 5.27 5.95 5.35
C TRP A 409 6.72 6.38 5.13
N ARG A 410 7.68 5.53 5.49
CA ARG A 410 9.12 5.79 5.32
C ARG A 410 9.57 5.46 3.90
N ASP A 411 9.29 6.35 2.97
CA ASP A 411 9.65 6.26 1.55
C ASP A 411 11.16 6.36 1.28
N PHE A 412 11.95 6.88 2.21
CA PHE A 412 13.41 7.00 2.11
C PHE A 412 14.21 5.85 2.75
N GLY A 413 13.55 4.81 3.28
CA GLY A 413 14.22 3.66 3.91
C GLY A 413 14.29 2.44 3.00
N TYR A 414 15.44 1.75 2.98
CA TYR A 414 15.66 0.54 2.15
C TYR A 414 16.17 -0.66 2.97
N GLY A 415 16.25 -0.54 4.30
CA GLY A 415 16.81 -1.57 5.17
C GLY A 415 16.01 -2.87 5.24
N MET A 416 14.69 -2.82 4.99
CA MET A 416 13.82 -3.98 4.98
C MET A 416 13.56 -4.41 3.52
N SER A 417 13.91 -5.65 3.19
CA SER A 417 13.78 -6.17 1.84
C SER A 417 13.60 -7.69 1.82
N CYS A 418 12.89 -8.18 0.81
CA CYS A 418 12.64 -9.59 0.55
C CYS A 418 13.20 -9.99 -0.81
N GLN A 419 14.12 -10.97 -0.84
CA GLN A 419 14.83 -11.39 -2.04
C GLN A 419 15.26 -12.85 -1.93
N PHE A 420 15.39 -13.55 -3.06
CA PHE A 420 16.00 -14.88 -3.06
C PHE A 420 17.51 -14.77 -2.86
N LYS A 421 18.10 -15.81 -2.25
CA LYS A 421 19.54 -15.87 -2.02
C LYS A 421 20.32 -15.80 -3.34
N SER A 422 19.86 -16.52 -4.36
CA SER A 422 20.44 -16.49 -5.71
C SER A 422 20.44 -15.09 -6.32
N ASP A 423 19.41 -14.28 -6.06
CA ASP A 423 19.31 -12.89 -6.53
C ASP A 423 20.27 -11.97 -5.77
N LEU A 424 20.43 -12.17 -4.46
CA LEU A 424 21.43 -11.47 -3.65
C LEU A 424 22.85 -11.75 -4.13
N GLU A 425 23.15 -13.02 -4.42
CA GLU A 425 24.46 -13.45 -4.94
C GLU A 425 24.72 -12.88 -6.34
N ARG A 426 23.70 -12.85 -7.22
CA ARG A 426 23.82 -12.27 -8.56
C ARG A 426 24.25 -10.80 -8.54
N VAL A 427 23.76 -10.02 -7.58
CA VAL A 427 24.15 -8.60 -7.42
C VAL A 427 25.38 -8.41 -6.52
N ARG A 428 26.08 -9.50 -6.18
CA ARG A 428 27.27 -9.51 -5.30
C ARG A 428 26.98 -8.94 -3.90
N GLY A 429 25.77 -9.14 -3.39
CA GLY A 429 25.33 -8.83 -2.03
C GLY A 429 25.81 -7.49 -1.46
N PHE A 430 26.23 -7.49 -0.20
CA PHE A 430 26.90 -6.36 0.44
C PHE A 430 28.37 -6.29 0.00
N GLY A 431 29.00 -5.10 -0.03
CA GLY A 431 30.44 -4.95 -0.33
C GLY A 431 31.37 -5.20 0.86
N ASP A 432 32.60 -5.62 0.62
CA ASP A 432 33.57 -6.01 1.68
C ASP A 432 34.09 -4.82 2.50
N GLU A 433 34.16 -3.63 1.90
CA GLU A 433 34.55 -2.38 2.54
C GLU A 433 33.39 -1.68 3.28
N SER A 434 32.45 -2.45 3.84
CA SER A 434 31.35 -1.86 4.58
C SER A 434 31.87 -1.15 5.83
N ALA A 435 31.58 0.16 5.93
CA ALA A 435 31.92 0.95 7.10
C ALA A 435 31.38 0.28 8.38
N PRO A 436 32.14 0.30 9.49
CA PRO A 436 31.65 -0.19 10.77
C PRO A 436 30.39 0.57 11.20
N GLY A 437 29.44 -0.12 11.83
CA GLY A 437 28.20 0.47 12.32
C GLY A 437 27.00 0.34 11.37
N TRP A 438 26.30 1.47 11.17
CA TRP A 438 25.01 1.58 10.51
C TRP A 438 25.02 2.65 9.40
N GLY A 439 24.40 2.35 8.27
CA GLY A 439 23.95 3.33 7.29
C GLY A 439 24.71 3.29 5.96
N GLY A 440 23.95 3.40 4.87
CA GLY A 440 24.43 3.44 3.49
C GLY A 440 24.46 2.08 2.81
N GLU A 441 24.50 0.98 3.58
CA GLU A 441 24.51 -0.38 3.04
C GLU A 441 23.20 -0.77 2.36
N ASP A 442 22.09 -0.27 2.90
CA ASP A 442 20.75 -0.53 2.38
C ASP A 442 20.52 0.19 1.05
N VAL A 443 20.91 1.46 0.97
CA VAL A 443 20.90 2.25 -0.28
C VAL A 443 21.83 1.63 -1.33
N ALA A 444 23.03 1.20 -0.93
CA ALA A 444 23.98 0.57 -1.84
C ALA A 444 23.43 -0.74 -2.42
N LEU A 445 22.84 -1.61 -1.59
CA LEU A 445 22.22 -2.85 -2.06
C LEU A 445 21.00 -2.57 -2.95
N TYR A 446 20.17 -1.60 -2.57
CA TYR A 446 19.01 -1.21 -3.37
C TYR A 446 19.41 -0.72 -4.76
N ARG A 447 20.41 0.15 -4.87
CA ARG A 447 20.96 0.61 -6.16
C ARG A 447 21.48 -0.54 -7.00
N LYS A 448 22.20 -1.50 -6.41
CA LYS A 448 22.64 -2.70 -7.13
C LYS A 448 21.48 -3.46 -7.77
N TYR A 449 20.33 -3.56 -7.11
CA TYR A 449 19.15 -4.19 -7.71
C TYR A 449 18.55 -3.38 -8.85
N LEU A 450 18.49 -2.05 -8.71
CA LEU A 450 18.04 -1.15 -9.78
C LEU A 450 18.90 -1.27 -11.05
N HIS A 451 20.20 -1.58 -10.91
CA HIS A 451 21.13 -1.81 -12.03
C HIS A 451 21.22 -3.27 -12.49
N SER A 452 20.40 -4.19 -11.94
CA SER A 452 20.56 -5.64 -12.17
C SER A 452 19.62 -6.24 -13.22
N GLY A 453 18.72 -5.43 -13.79
CA GLY A 453 17.63 -5.91 -14.65
C GLY A 453 16.55 -6.73 -13.92
N LEU A 454 16.53 -6.72 -12.58
CA LEU A 454 15.41 -7.27 -11.81
C LEU A 454 14.32 -6.23 -11.58
N LYS A 455 13.06 -6.67 -11.61
CA LYS A 455 11.94 -5.81 -11.20
C LYS A 455 12.03 -5.55 -9.70
N VAL A 456 12.20 -4.28 -9.32
CA VAL A 456 12.14 -3.83 -7.93
C VAL A 456 10.70 -3.47 -7.59
N VAL A 457 10.00 -4.35 -6.89
CA VAL A 457 8.63 -4.09 -6.43
C VAL A 457 8.71 -3.31 -5.11
N ARG A 458 8.53 -1.99 -5.17
CA ARG A 458 8.48 -1.12 -3.99
C ARG A 458 7.06 -0.66 -3.71
N ALA A 459 6.50 -0.95 -2.54
CA ALA A 459 5.10 -0.61 -2.24
C ALA A 459 4.88 -0.26 -0.76
N THR A 460 3.94 0.64 -0.44
CA THR A 460 3.42 0.78 0.94
C THR A 460 2.90 -0.54 1.45
N ASP A 461 3.26 -0.90 2.68
CA ASP A 461 2.86 -2.18 3.24
C ASP A 461 2.22 -2.00 4.63
N PRO A 462 0.89 -2.19 4.76
CA PRO A 462 0.18 -2.01 6.04
C PRO A 462 0.44 -3.12 7.06
N GLY A 463 1.23 -4.13 6.70
CA GLY A 463 1.58 -5.27 7.53
C GLY A 463 2.95 -5.17 8.20
N ILE A 464 3.69 -4.07 8.03
CA ILE A 464 5.04 -3.87 8.59
C ILE A 464 5.20 -2.47 9.19
N PHE A 465 5.73 -2.44 10.42
CA PHE A 465 5.90 -1.25 11.24
C PHE A 465 7.33 -1.15 11.73
N HIS A 466 7.86 0.07 11.78
CA HIS A 466 9.07 0.39 12.52
C HIS A 466 8.66 1.07 13.83
N VAL A 467 8.90 0.41 14.95
CA VAL A 467 8.61 0.93 16.28
C VAL A 467 9.55 2.10 16.56
N TRP A 468 9.01 3.15 17.17
CA TRP A 468 9.83 4.28 17.55
C TRP A 468 10.84 3.86 18.62
N HIS A 469 12.10 4.27 18.43
CA HIS A 469 13.12 4.16 19.45
C HIS A 469 14.00 5.42 19.42
N PRO A 470 14.59 5.82 20.57
CA PRO A 470 15.54 6.91 20.58
C PRO A 470 16.74 6.56 19.71
N LYS A 471 17.19 7.54 18.93
CA LYS A 471 18.40 7.42 18.10
C LYS A 471 19.60 7.95 18.88
N VAL A 472 20.43 7.03 19.36
CA VAL A 472 21.70 7.37 20.01
C VAL A 472 22.75 7.55 18.92
N ARG A 473 23.55 8.62 19.00
CA ARG A 473 24.67 8.84 18.09
C ARG A 473 25.77 7.83 18.41
N SER A 474 26.08 6.94 17.48
CA SER A 474 27.18 5.98 17.62
C SER A 474 28.38 6.43 16.78
N GLY A 475 29.53 6.66 17.44
CA GLY A 475 30.84 6.83 16.78
C GLY A 475 31.02 8.09 15.90
N ARG A 476 32.09 8.09 15.11
CA ARG A 476 32.38 9.10 14.09
C ARG A 476 31.51 8.83 12.85
N LEU A 477 30.44 9.59 12.69
CA LEU A 477 29.59 9.55 11.49
C LEU A 477 30.15 10.45 10.38
N THR A 478 29.98 10.07 9.12
CA THR A 478 30.20 11.00 8.01
C THR A 478 29.19 12.15 8.04
N PRO A 479 29.46 13.31 7.41
CA PRO A 479 28.50 14.42 7.34
C PRO A 479 27.14 14.01 6.75
N GLU A 480 27.12 13.10 5.78
CA GLU A 480 25.92 12.53 5.16
C GLU A 480 25.14 11.68 6.16
N GLN A 481 25.82 10.73 6.84
CA GLN A 481 25.21 9.89 7.86
C GLN A 481 24.65 10.71 9.02
N TYR A 482 25.36 11.76 9.43
CA TYR A 482 24.90 12.69 10.46
C TYR A 482 23.62 13.41 10.04
N ARG A 483 23.59 14.00 8.84
CA ARG A 483 22.39 14.68 8.30
C ARG A 483 21.20 13.71 8.18
N ALA A 484 21.43 12.50 7.68
CA ALA A 484 20.41 11.46 7.59
C ALA A 484 19.87 11.07 8.98
N CYS A 485 20.75 10.90 9.97
CA CYS A 485 20.39 10.57 11.34
C CYS A 485 19.51 11.67 11.96
N ILE A 486 19.92 12.93 11.89
CA ILE A 486 19.17 14.06 12.47
C ILE A 486 17.82 14.25 11.75
N ARG A 487 17.79 14.20 10.42
CA ARG A 487 16.53 14.30 9.64
C ARG A 487 15.58 13.18 10.04
N SER A 488 16.07 11.95 10.09
CA SER A 488 15.26 10.80 10.47
C SER A 488 14.78 10.89 11.92
N ARG A 489 15.59 11.39 12.85
CA ARG A 489 15.15 11.65 14.23
C ARG A 489 14.02 12.66 14.27
N ALA A 490 14.19 13.83 13.64
CA ALA A 490 13.18 14.89 13.61
C ALA A 490 11.84 14.40 13.03
N LEU A 491 11.88 13.64 11.93
CA LEU A 491 10.67 13.08 11.32
C LEU A 491 9.95 12.07 12.21
N ASN A 492 10.65 11.37 13.10
CA ASN A 492 10.05 10.34 13.95
C ASN A 492 9.50 10.89 15.28
N GLU A 493 9.65 12.18 15.59
CA GLU A 493 9.17 12.69 16.89
C GLU A 493 7.64 12.81 16.92
N ALA A 494 7.02 13.49 15.97
CA ALA A 494 5.57 13.66 15.92
C ALA A 494 5.11 14.15 14.54
N SER A 495 3.79 14.20 14.33
CA SER A 495 3.20 14.84 13.17
C SER A 495 3.45 16.35 13.19
N HIS A 496 3.40 17.00 12.02
CA HIS A 496 3.60 18.46 11.94
C HIS A 496 2.58 19.22 12.80
N ALA A 497 1.33 18.73 12.86
CA ALA A 497 0.29 19.31 13.68
C ALA A 497 0.60 19.17 15.18
N GLN A 498 1.06 17.99 15.62
CA GLN A 498 1.46 17.77 17.01
C GLN A 498 2.66 18.63 17.41
N LEU A 499 3.67 18.78 16.54
CA LEU A 499 4.80 19.68 16.78
C LEU A 499 4.35 21.15 16.83
N GLY A 500 3.42 21.56 15.95
CA GLY A 500 2.83 22.90 15.99
C GLY A 500 2.08 23.16 17.29
N LEU A 501 1.28 22.20 17.77
CA LEU A 501 0.60 22.30 19.06
C LEU A 501 1.59 22.46 20.22
N LEU A 502 2.76 21.83 20.16
CA LEU A 502 3.79 22.03 21.18
C LEU A 502 4.49 23.38 21.09
N ALA A 503 4.75 23.86 19.87
CA ALA A 503 5.38 25.15 19.66
C ALA A 503 4.48 26.34 20.03
N PHE A 504 3.17 26.22 19.77
CA PHE A 504 2.19 27.30 19.94
C PHE A 504 1.22 27.10 21.12
N GLY A 505 1.16 25.91 21.74
CA GLY A 505 0.21 25.61 22.81
C GLY A 505 0.38 26.49 24.04
N SER A 506 1.62 26.84 24.40
CA SER A 506 1.93 27.76 25.51
C SER A 506 1.47 29.21 25.25
N GLN A 507 1.28 29.61 23.99
CA GLN A 507 0.78 30.94 23.63
C GLN A 507 -0.72 31.07 23.88
N GLN A 508 -1.49 29.97 23.82
CA GLN A 508 -2.92 29.98 24.12
C GLN A 508 -3.21 29.95 25.62
N GLU A 509 -2.41 29.23 26.42
CA GLU A 509 -2.54 29.23 27.87
C GLU A 509 -2.24 30.62 28.45
N THR A 510 -1.18 31.28 27.98
CA THR A 510 -0.84 32.66 28.39
C THR A 510 -1.86 33.69 27.90
N ALA A 511 -2.39 33.56 26.67
CA ALA A 511 -3.46 34.42 26.18
C ALA A 511 -4.77 34.25 26.97
N ASN A 512 -5.14 33.02 27.34
CA ASN A 512 -6.34 32.76 28.16
C ASN A 512 -6.18 33.30 29.59
N VAL A 513 -5.00 33.14 30.21
CA VAL A 513 -4.70 33.75 31.53
C VAL A 513 -4.78 35.28 31.46
N THR A 514 -4.27 35.89 30.41
CA THR A 514 -4.32 37.35 30.22
C THR A 514 -5.75 37.85 29.98
N ARG A 515 -6.56 37.07 29.26
CA ARG A 515 -7.97 37.40 28.96
C ARG A 515 -8.89 37.23 30.18
N THR A 516 -8.62 36.27 31.06
CA THR A 516 -9.27 36.17 32.38
C THR A 516 -8.79 37.24 33.36
N ALA A 517 -7.54 37.70 33.25
CA ALA A 517 -7.02 38.80 34.08
C ALA A 517 -7.55 40.19 33.66
N GLN A 518 -7.98 40.35 32.40
CA GLN A 518 -8.49 41.61 31.84
C GLN A 518 -10.03 41.76 31.88
N GLN A 519 -10.77 40.86 32.53
CA GLN A 519 -12.18 41.10 32.88
C GLN A 519 -12.30 41.56 34.34
N PRO A 520 -12.20 42.88 34.63
CA PRO A 520 -12.61 43.38 35.92
C PRO A 520 -14.13 43.26 36.04
N ASN A 521 -14.54 42.31 36.88
CA ASN A 521 -15.77 42.21 37.65
C ASN A 521 -16.79 43.36 37.47
N ARG A 522 -17.50 43.41 36.33
CA ARG A 522 -18.63 44.34 36.10
C ARG A 522 -19.85 44.03 37.00
N ASN A 523 -19.83 42.94 37.76
CA ASN A 523 -20.93 42.51 38.61
C ASN A 523 -20.84 42.97 40.08
N LYS A 524 -19.82 43.74 40.49
CA LYS A 524 -19.74 44.27 41.87
C LYS A 524 -20.25 45.70 42.09
N GLN A 525 -20.62 46.44 41.04
CA GLN A 525 -21.21 47.80 41.18
C GLN A 525 -22.75 47.85 41.09
N GLN A 526 -23.44 46.76 40.74
CA GLN A 526 -24.91 46.71 40.76
C GLN A 526 -25.51 46.14 42.05
N GLN A 527 -24.73 45.48 42.91
CA GLN A 527 -25.21 44.94 44.19
C GLN A 527 -25.09 45.91 45.38
N GLN A 528 -24.36 47.02 45.26
CA GLN A 528 -24.21 48.02 46.34
C GLN A 528 -25.13 49.25 46.20
N ARG A 529 -25.95 49.34 45.15
CA ARG A 529 -26.99 50.39 45.03
C ARG A 529 -28.40 49.93 45.41
N GLY A 530 -28.59 48.66 45.76
CA GLY A 530 -29.89 48.09 46.12
C GLY A 530 -30.12 47.85 47.63
N GLN A 531 -29.16 48.20 48.50
CA GLN A 531 -29.23 47.90 49.95
C GLN A 531 -29.20 49.14 50.86
N ALA A 532 -29.39 50.35 50.31
CA ALA A 532 -29.50 51.59 51.08
C ALA A 532 -30.89 52.24 51.00
N ALA A 533 -31.92 51.47 50.65
CA ALA A 533 -33.32 51.93 50.61
C ALA A 533 -34.26 50.82 51.10
N ASN A 534 -34.07 50.36 52.34
CA ASN A 534 -35.10 49.69 53.14
C ASN A 534 -34.63 49.50 54.59
N SER A 535 -34.50 50.61 55.31
CA SER A 535 -34.37 50.62 56.76
C SER A 535 -34.74 51.99 57.32
N GLN A 536 -35.98 52.39 57.09
CA GLN A 536 -36.74 53.33 57.91
C GLN A 536 -38.19 52.88 57.85
N ASP A 537 -38.55 51.97 58.77
CA ASP A 537 -39.89 51.82 59.36
C ASP A 537 -39.88 50.57 60.24
N LYS A 538 -39.50 50.76 61.51
CA LYS A 538 -40.23 50.28 62.69
C LYS A 538 -39.42 50.59 63.97
N LEU A 539 -40.01 51.48 64.76
CA LEU A 539 -39.74 51.93 66.13
C LEU A 539 -38.58 52.92 66.33
#